data_AF-A0A1V5IYR4-F1
#
_entry.id   AF-A0A1V5IYR4-F1
#
_cell.length_a   1.000
_cell.length_b   1.000
_cell.length_c   1.000
_cell.angle_alpha   90.00
_cell.angle_beta   90.00
_cell.angle_gamma   90.00
#
_symmetry.space_group_name_H-M   'P 1'
#
loop_
_entity.id
_entity.type
_entity.pdbx_description
1 polymer ?
#
loop_
_entity_poly.entity_id
_entity_poly.type
_entity_poly.pdbx_seq_one_letter_code
_entity_poly.pdbx_strand_id
1 'polypeptide(L)'
;MIYSIEYCHVYTSSGVDELAENSISALRDVLKDVKDTPYELAVMVDDYSPKDKTDFDYKAFIDYLNVHKVVPSLFIKESDLLGINRKILDRLPNGKLRQSYVNYILTKEQHPCSLFVASWYMLRLGLVTASNGDPDSVKMVQPADRLINILPAYFIDAENRAAKILRALGVPYSTTITNIYLENKS
;
A
#
# COMPACT_ATOMS: atom_id res chain seq x y z
N MET A 1 1.13 -9.58 -18.87
CA MET A 1 1.56 -8.55 -17.91
C MET A 1 0.32 -8.00 -17.27
N ILE A 2 0.20 -8.05 -15.96
CA ILE A 2 -0.92 -7.51 -15.17
C ILE A 2 -0.37 -6.41 -14.29
N TYR A 3 -1.06 -5.27 -14.25
CA TYR A 3 -0.74 -4.16 -13.36
C TYR A 3 -1.60 -4.23 -12.09
N SER A 4 -1.08 -3.78 -10.95
CA SER A 4 -1.90 -3.44 -9.78
C SER A 4 -1.67 -1.97 -9.44
N ILE A 5 -2.75 -1.19 -9.43
CA ILE A 5 -2.73 0.26 -9.34
C ILE A 5 -3.35 0.66 -8.00
N GLU A 6 -2.51 1.14 -7.09
CA GLU A 6 -2.97 1.84 -5.90
C GLU A 6 -3.17 3.32 -6.27
N TYR A 7 -4.36 3.84 -6.01
CA TYR A 7 -4.68 5.22 -6.36
C TYR A 7 -5.31 6.02 -5.23
N CYS A 8 -5.41 5.44 -4.04
CA CYS A 8 -5.90 6.14 -2.88
C CYS A 8 -5.30 5.48 -1.65
N HIS A 9 -4.61 6.28 -0.84
CA HIS A 9 -4.19 5.92 0.51
C HIS A 9 -5.01 6.79 1.45
N VAL A 10 -5.99 6.19 2.11
CA VAL A 10 -7.00 6.94 2.88
C VAL A 10 -6.77 6.70 4.37
N TYR A 11 -6.68 7.80 5.13
CA TYR A 11 -6.71 7.74 6.58
C TYR A 11 -8.15 7.64 7.06
N THR A 12 -8.37 6.87 8.12
CA THR A 12 -9.70 6.67 8.70
C THR A 12 -10.38 7.96 9.18
N SER A 13 -9.63 9.05 9.38
CA SER A 13 -10.08 10.30 9.99
C SER A 13 -10.39 11.45 9.03
N SER A 14 -9.99 11.38 7.76
CA SER A 14 -10.06 12.54 6.83
C SER A 14 -11.24 12.53 5.86
N GLY A 15 -12.01 11.44 5.78
CA GLY A 15 -13.06 11.32 4.78
C GLY A 15 -12.52 11.47 3.34
N VAL A 16 -13.35 11.95 2.42
CA VAL A 16 -12.95 12.29 1.05
C VAL A 16 -12.51 13.74 1.02
N ASP A 17 -11.25 13.99 0.65
CA ASP A 17 -10.64 15.32 0.59
C ASP A 17 -10.07 15.65 -0.80
N GLU A 18 -9.38 16.79 -0.92
CA GLU A 18 -8.75 17.20 -2.18
C GLU A 18 -7.67 16.21 -2.65
N LEU A 19 -7.01 15.50 -1.72
CA LEU A 19 -6.03 14.47 -2.09
C LEU A 19 -6.73 13.28 -2.76
N ALA A 20 -7.89 12.86 -2.28
CA ALA A 20 -8.68 11.82 -2.94
C ALA A 20 -9.07 12.22 -4.37
N GLU A 21 -9.55 13.45 -4.57
CA GLU A 21 -9.88 13.98 -5.90
C GLU A 21 -8.66 14.03 -6.83
N ASN A 22 -7.53 14.56 -6.35
CA ASN A 22 -6.29 14.62 -7.11
C ASN A 22 -5.79 13.22 -7.50
N SER A 23 -5.95 12.25 -6.60
CA SER A 23 -5.54 10.87 -6.86
C SER A 23 -6.45 10.18 -7.87
N ILE A 24 -7.76 10.43 -7.85
CA ILE A 24 -8.69 9.96 -8.89
C ILE A 24 -8.38 10.62 -10.24
N SER A 25 -8.02 11.91 -10.25
CA SER A 25 -7.62 12.58 -11.49
C SER A 25 -6.37 11.94 -12.09
N ALA A 26 -5.33 11.73 -11.27
CA ALA A 26 -4.11 11.05 -11.71
C ALA A 26 -4.37 9.61 -12.16
N LEU A 27 -5.28 8.89 -11.48
CA LEU A 27 -5.70 7.55 -11.91
C LEU A 27 -6.25 7.57 -13.34
N ARG A 28 -7.09 8.54 -13.69
CA ARG A 28 -7.66 8.63 -15.04
C ARG A 28 -6.59 8.78 -16.11
N ASP A 29 -5.49 9.46 -15.81
CA ASP A 29 -4.37 9.59 -16.73
C ASP A 29 -3.59 8.27 -16.84
N VAL A 30 -3.30 7.62 -15.71
CA VAL A 30 -2.69 6.27 -15.71
C VAL A 30 -3.52 5.27 -16.51
N LEU A 31 -4.85 5.28 -16.35
CA LEU A 31 -5.75 4.37 -17.07
C LEU A 31 -5.74 4.58 -18.58
N LYS A 32 -5.42 5.78 -19.08
CA LYS A 32 -5.22 6.02 -20.52
C LYS A 32 -3.95 5.33 -21.00
N ASP A 33 -2.88 5.38 -20.20
CA ASP A 33 -1.58 4.79 -20.53
C ASP A 33 -1.59 3.26 -20.49
N VAL A 34 -2.41 2.66 -19.62
CA VAL A 34 -2.53 1.20 -19.48
C VAL A 34 -3.79 0.60 -20.13
N LYS A 35 -4.51 1.34 -20.97
CA LYS A 35 -5.83 0.94 -21.51
C LYS A 35 -5.90 -0.45 -22.17
N ASP A 36 -4.79 -0.91 -22.76
CA ASP A 36 -4.68 -2.19 -23.48
C ASP A 36 -4.01 -3.28 -22.62
N THR A 37 -3.72 -2.99 -21.35
CA THR A 37 -3.07 -3.92 -20.42
C THR A 37 -4.02 -4.27 -19.28
N PRO A 38 -4.18 -5.56 -18.93
CA PRO A 38 -4.95 -5.95 -17.75
C PRO A 38 -4.43 -5.27 -16.48
N TYR A 39 -5.34 -4.75 -15.66
CA TYR A 39 -4.99 -4.12 -14.39
C TYR A 39 -5.99 -4.47 -13.29
N GLU A 40 -5.52 -4.40 -12.06
CA GLU A 40 -6.29 -4.42 -10.83
C GLU A 40 -6.26 -3.03 -10.18
N LEU A 41 -7.39 -2.56 -9.67
CA LEU A 41 -7.45 -1.35 -8.85
C LEU A 41 -7.41 -1.74 -7.37
N ALA A 42 -6.53 -1.10 -6.62
CA ALA A 42 -6.29 -1.38 -5.21
C ALA A 42 -6.40 -0.11 -4.37
N VAL A 43 -6.88 -0.25 -3.14
CA VAL A 43 -6.86 0.79 -2.11
C VAL A 43 -6.34 0.19 -0.82
N MET A 44 -5.43 0.93 -0.17
CA MET A 44 -4.98 0.64 1.19
C MET A 44 -5.58 1.68 2.14
N VAL A 45 -6.13 1.21 3.26
CA VAL A 45 -6.63 2.07 4.34
C VAL A 45 -5.68 2.01 5.52
N ASP A 46 -5.14 3.15 5.93
CA ASP A 46 -4.33 3.28 7.14
C ASP A 46 -5.26 3.35 8.35
N ASP A 47 -5.50 2.19 8.96
CA ASP A 47 -6.20 2.01 10.23
C ASP A 47 -5.24 1.70 11.39
N TYR A 48 -3.93 1.79 11.15
CA TYR A 48 -2.92 1.46 12.14
C TYR A 48 -2.44 2.69 12.92
N SER A 49 -2.63 3.90 12.39
CA SER A 49 -2.32 5.15 13.08
C SER A 49 -3.03 5.28 14.45
N PRO A 50 -2.28 5.44 15.56
CA PRO A 50 -2.85 5.54 16.92
C PRO A 50 -3.76 6.75 17.13
N LYS A 51 -3.63 7.78 16.28
CA LYS A 51 -4.37 9.03 16.38
C LYS A 51 -5.75 8.94 15.74
N ASP A 52 -5.99 7.93 14.91
CA ASP A 52 -7.12 7.87 13.99
C ASP A 52 -8.05 6.69 14.35
N LYS A 53 -8.42 6.58 15.63
CA LYS A 53 -9.40 5.59 16.13
C LYS A 53 -10.85 5.99 15.85
N THR A 54 -11.10 6.71 14.77
CA THR A 54 -12.46 6.95 14.28
C THR A 54 -12.86 5.79 13.37
N ASP A 55 -14.10 5.34 13.48
CA ASP A 55 -14.65 4.34 12.56
C ASP A 55 -14.63 4.94 11.14
N PHE A 56 -13.81 4.38 10.25
CA PHE A 56 -13.81 4.75 8.84
C PHE A 56 -15.15 4.37 8.21
N ASP A 57 -15.85 5.33 7.60
CA ASP A 57 -17.09 5.05 6.88
C ASP A 57 -16.79 4.43 5.50
N TYR A 58 -16.54 3.12 5.50
CA TYR A 58 -16.32 2.32 4.30
C TYR A 58 -17.47 2.49 3.29
N LYS A 59 -18.71 2.64 3.76
CA LYS A 59 -19.85 2.75 2.87
C LYS A 59 -19.81 4.07 2.12
N ALA A 60 -19.64 5.19 2.82
CA ALA A 60 -19.53 6.50 2.20
C ALA A 60 -18.36 6.56 1.21
N PHE A 61 -17.22 5.97 1.58
CA PHE A 61 -16.05 5.93 0.69
C PHE A 61 -16.30 5.09 -0.57
N ILE A 62 -16.89 3.91 -0.45
CA ILE A 62 -17.25 3.07 -1.60
C ILE A 62 -18.31 3.75 -2.48
N ASP A 63 -19.30 4.42 -1.89
CA ASP A 63 -20.30 5.19 -2.63
C ASP A 63 -19.64 6.32 -3.43
N TYR A 64 -18.67 7.01 -2.85
CA TYR A 64 -17.85 8.01 -3.54
C TYR A 64 -17.09 7.41 -4.73
N LEU A 65 -16.38 6.30 -4.55
CA LEU A 65 -15.65 5.63 -5.63
C LEU A 65 -16.58 5.11 -6.74
N ASN A 66 -17.82 4.71 -6.39
CA ASN A 66 -18.85 4.33 -7.35
C ASN A 66 -19.27 5.51 -8.23
N VAL A 67 -19.51 6.69 -7.65
CA VAL A 67 -19.84 7.92 -8.40
C VAL A 67 -18.74 8.24 -9.42
N HIS A 68 -17.48 8.03 -9.05
CA HIS A 68 -16.33 8.28 -9.91
C HIS A 68 -15.99 7.11 -10.84
N LYS A 69 -16.70 5.98 -10.74
CA LYS A 69 -16.52 4.74 -11.53
C LYS A 69 -15.11 4.14 -11.42
N VAL A 70 -14.51 4.17 -10.23
CA VAL A 70 -13.13 3.71 -9.98
C VAL A 70 -13.05 2.66 -8.87
N VAL A 71 -14.15 1.95 -8.58
CA VAL A 71 -14.22 0.99 -7.45
C VAL A 71 -13.08 -0.04 -7.51
N PRO A 72 -12.27 -0.19 -6.44
CA PRO A 72 -11.18 -1.15 -6.40
C PRO A 72 -11.72 -2.58 -6.26
N SER A 73 -11.03 -3.53 -6.88
CA SER A 73 -11.29 -4.96 -6.67
C SER A 73 -10.55 -5.52 -5.46
N LEU A 74 -9.49 -4.81 -5.02
CA LEU A 74 -8.67 -5.11 -3.86
C LEU A 74 -8.75 -3.97 -2.83
N PHE A 75 -9.15 -4.32 -1.62
CA PHE A 75 -9.23 -3.40 -0.49
C PHE A 75 -8.56 -4.06 0.71
N ILE A 76 -7.55 -3.42 1.29
CA ILE A 76 -6.76 -3.97 2.40
C ILE A 76 -6.54 -2.90 3.46
N LYS A 77 -6.61 -3.29 4.74
CA LYS A 77 -6.24 -2.41 5.86
C LYS A 77 -4.77 -2.59 6.20
N GLU A 78 -4.14 -1.52 6.70
CA GLU A 78 -2.76 -1.59 7.17
C GLU A 78 -2.61 -2.61 8.30
N SER A 79 -3.59 -2.72 9.19
CA SER A 79 -3.65 -3.73 10.25
C SER A 79 -3.60 -5.18 9.73
N ASP A 80 -4.19 -5.46 8.56
CA ASP A 80 -4.17 -6.79 7.92
C ASP A 80 -2.75 -7.20 7.49
N LEU A 81 -1.86 -6.21 7.29
CA LEU A 81 -0.47 -6.43 6.89
C LEU A 81 0.46 -6.76 8.07
N LEU A 82 0.00 -6.71 9.33
CA LEU A 82 0.83 -7.01 10.51
C LEU A 82 1.44 -8.42 10.45
N GLY A 83 0.67 -9.40 9.96
CA GLY A 83 1.18 -10.76 9.74
C GLY A 83 2.32 -10.81 8.72
N ILE A 84 2.22 -10.01 7.66
CA ILE A 84 3.21 -9.91 6.59
C ILE A 84 4.46 -9.17 7.09
N ASN A 85 4.29 -8.10 7.87
CA ASN A 85 5.39 -7.36 8.48
C ASN A 85 6.36 -8.28 9.23
N ARG A 86 5.81 -9.22 10.03
CA ARG A 86 6.62 -10.20 10.75
C ARG A 86 7.39 -11.12 9.79
N LYS A 87 6.71 -11.68 8.78
CA LYS A 87 7.33 -12.53 7.76
C LYS A 87 8.46 -11.79 7.03
N ILE A 88 8.31 -10.50 6.75
CA ILE A 88 9.35 -9.66 6.15
C ILE A 88 10.55 -9.51 7.07
N LEU A 89 10.34 -9.19 8.34
CA LEU A 89 11.42 -9.03 9.32
C LEU A 89 12.22 -10.31 9.53
N ASP A 90 11.56 -11.47 9.47
CA ASP A 90 12.20 -12.78 9.60
C ASP A 90 13.02 -13.16 8.35
N ARG A 91 12.62 -12.67 7.16
CA ARG A 91 13.35 -12.88 5.90
C ARG A 91 14.47 -11.88 5.67
N LEU A 92 14.45 -10.72 6.34
CA LEU A 92 15.51 -9.73 6.20
C LEU A 92 16.86 -10.31 6.67
N PRO A 93 17.95 -10.10 5.91
CA PRO A 93 19.28 -10.53 6.35
C PRO A 93 19.64 -9.98 7.73
N ASN A 94 20.30 -10.80 8.54
CA ASN A 94 20.84 -10.37 9.82
C ASN A 94 21.84 -9.24 9.60
N GLY A 95 21.51 -8.05 10.08
CA GLY A 95 22.33 -6.86 9.87
C GLY A 95 21.68 -5.59 10.40
N LYS A 96 22.33 -4.45 10.14
CA LYS A 96 21.93 -3.13 10.66
C LYS A 96 20.49 -2.76 10.30
N LEU A 97 20.05 -3.08 9.06
CA LEU A 97 18.70 -2.78 8.61
C LEU A 97 17.66 -3.52 9.46
N ARG A 98 17.75 -4.85 9.57
CA ARG A 98 16.85 -5.65 10.41
C ARG A 98 16.86 -5.15 11.85
N GLN A 99 18.04 -4.93 12.42
CA GLN A 99 18.17 -4.45 13.80
C GLN A 99 17.50 -3.09 14.00
N SER A 100 17.59 -2.16 13.04
CA SER A 100 16.93 -0.86 13.15
C SER A 100 15.40 -0.96 13.21
N TYR A 101 14.80 -1.88 12.45
CA TYR A 101 13.35 -2.09 12.47
C TYR A 101 12.91 -2.81 13.76
N VAL A 102 13.66 -3.83 14.18
CA VAL A 102 13.40 -4.53 15.45
C VAL A 102 13.49 -3.56 16.62
N ASN A 103 14.55 -2.75 16.71
CA ASN A 103 14.70 -1.75 17.77
C ASN A 103 13.58 -0.71 17.73
N TYR A 104 13.17 -0.25 16.54
CA TYR A 104 12.06 0.68 16.40
C TYR A 104 10.78 0.09 16.99
N ILE A 105 10.42 -1.14 16.61
CA ILE A 105 9.21 -1.81 17.09
C ILE A 105 9.26 -2.02 18.60
N LEU A 106 10.41 -2.44 19.14
CA LEU A 106 10.58 -2.62 20.59
C LEU A 106 10.49 -1.30 21.37
N THR A 107 10.96 -0.19 20.78
CA THR A 107 11.01 1.12 21.46
C THR A 107 9.71 1.90 21.32
N LYS A 108 9.06 1.81 20.16
CA LYS A 108 7.85 2.56 19.82
C LYS A 108 6.57 1.75 19.98
N GLU A 109 6.70 0.44 20.22
CA GLU A 109 5.60 -0.53 20.29
C GLU A 109 4.70 -0.49 19.03
N GLN A 110 5.29 -0.08 17.90
CA GLN A 110 4.60 0.18 16.64
C GLN A 110 5.46 -0.23 15.45
N HIS A 111 4.79 -0.72 14.41
CA HIS A 111 5.43 -0.97 13.12
C HIS A 111 5.61 0.37 12.36
N PRO A 112 6.79 0.64 11.78
CA PRO A 112 6.99 1.85 10.98
C PRO A 112 6.30 1.73 9.61
N CYS A 113 5.75 2.84 9.10
CA CYS A 113 5.02 2.89 7.82
C CYS A 113 5.81 2.27 6.64
N SER A 114 7.13 2.42 6.60
CA SER A 114 7.95 1.84 5.53
C SER A 114 7.96 0.30 5.53
N LEU A 115 7.66 -0.34 6.66
CA LEU A 115 7.49 -1.78 6.74
C LEU A 115 6.14 -2.21 6.15
N PHE A 116 5.08 -1.44 6.39
CA PHE A 116 3.77 -1.66 5.79
C PHE A 116 3.79 -1.44 4.27
N VAL A 117 4.42 -0.38 3.78
CA VAL A 117 4.65 -0.17 2.35
C VAL A 117 5.36 -1.38 1.72
N ALA A 118 6.42 -1.90 2.36
CA ALA A 118 7.12 -3.08 1.87
C ALA A 118 6.21 -4.33 1.87
N SER A 119 5.43 -4.55 2.93
CA SER A 119 4.43 -5.62 3.02
C SER A 119 3.38 -5.53 1.92
N TRP A 120 2.89 -4.34 1.67
CA TRP A 120 1.89 -4.06 0.65
C TRP A 120 2.38 -4.39 -0.75
N TYR A 121 3.62 -4.00 -1.08
CA TYR A 121 4.21 -4.32 -2.37
C TYR A 121 4.51 -5.82 -2.51
N MET A 122 5.03 -6.47 -1.46
CA MET A 122 5.27 -7.90 -1.49
C MET A 122 3.98 -8.72 -1.64
N LEU A 123 2.88 -8.28 -1.02
CA LEU A 123 1.56 -8.89 -1.16
C LEU A 123 1.05 -8.79 -2.60
N ARG A 124 1.03 -7.58 -3.17
CA ARG A 124 0.52 -7.35 -4.54
C ARG A 124 1.38 -7.99 -5.63
N LEU A 125 2.68 -8.17 -5.39
CA LEU A 125 3.57 -8.94 -6.27
C LEU A 125 3.45 -10.46 -6.08
N GLY A 126 2.61 -10.95 -5.17
CA GLY A 126 2.47 -12.37 -4.87
C GLY A 126 3.69 -13.01 -4.21
N LEU A 127 4.60 -12.20 -3.64
CA LEU A 127 5.84 -12.67 -3.00
C LEU A 127 5.64 -13.11 -1.55
N VAL A 128 4.52 -12.70 -0.94
CA VAL A 128 4.05 -13.14 0.37
C VAL A 128 2.53 -13.24 0.32
N THR A 129 1.98 -14.27 0.96
CA THR A 129 0.53 -14.39 1.18
C THR A 129 0.16 -13.81 2.54
N ALA A 130 -1.00 -13.17 2.60
CA ALA A 130 -1.54 -12.64 3.85
C ALA A 130 -1.99 -13.72 4.84
N SER A 131 -2.02 -14.99 4.44
CA SER A 131 -2.49 -16.09 5.29
C SER A 131 -1.71 -16.18 6.61
N ASN A 132 -2.39 -15.82 7.69
CA ASN A 132 -2.10 -16.23 9.07
C ASN A 132 -3.01 -17.42 9.46
N GLY A 133 -3.30 -18.32 8.51
CA GLY A 133 -4.13 -19.50 8.78
C GLY A 133 -5.64 -19.27 8.82
N ASP A 134 -6.11 -18.04 8.61
CA ASP A 134 -7.53 -17.75 8.39
C ASP A 134 -7.80 -17.70 6.87
N PRO A 135 -8.44 -18.75 6.29
CA PRO A 135 -8.73 -18.83 4.85
C PRO A 135 -9.67 -17.73 4.35
N ASP A 136 -10.41 -17.08 5.25
CA ASP A 136 -11.49 -16.16 4.91
C ASP A 136 -11.07 -14.68 5.05
N SER A 137 -9.96 -14.39 5.74
CA SER A 137 -9.60 -13.02 6.14
C SER A 137 -8.96 -12.15 5.06
N VAL A 138 -8.31 -12.73 4.04
CA VAL A 138 -7.75 -11.95 2.92
C VAL A 138 -8.07 -12.64 1.62
N LYS A 139 -8.97 -12.01 0.85
CA LYS A 139 -9.27 -12.35 -0.54
C LYS A 139 -7.95 -12.63 -1.27
N MET A 140 -7.87 -13.74 -2.01
CA MET A 140 -6.65 -14.06 -2.75
C MET A 140 -6.27 -12.87 -3.64
N VAL A 141 -5.19 -12.20 -3.28
CA VAL A 141 -4.64 -11.09 -4.05
C VAL A 141 -4.11 -11.66 -5.35
N GLN A 142 -4.62 -11.16 -6.48
CA GLN A 142 -4.11 -11.55 -7.78
C GLN A 142 -2.68 -10.99 -7.92
N PRO A 143 -1.65 -11.83 -8.09
CA PRO A 143 -0.29 -11.32 -8.26
C PRO A 143 -0.20 -10.45 -9.52
N ALA A 144 0.39 -9.27 -9.37
CA ALA A 144 0.70 -8.37 -10.46
C ALA A 144 2.17 -8.48 -10.86
N ASP A 145 2.44 -8.22 -12.13
CA ASP A 145 3.81 -8.13 -12.66
C ASP A 145 4.43 -6.74 -12.37
N ARG A 146 3.58 -5.71 -12.30
CA ARG A 146 3.97 -4.31 -12.07
C ARG A 146 3.00 -3.59 -11.15
N LEU A 147 3.54 -2.74 -10.29
CA LEU A 147 2.78 -1.88 -9.40
C LEU A 147 2.88 -0.42 -9.86
N ILE A 148 1.76 0.28 -9.84
CA ILE A 148 1.70 1.73 -9.94
C ILE A 148 1.05 2.25 -8.66
N ASN A 149 1.68 3.22 -8.01
CA ASN A 149 1.17 3.83 -6.79
C ASN A 149 1.05 5.32 -6.97
N ILE A 150 -0.16 5.85 -6.83
CA ILE A 150 -0.41 7.28 -6.82
C ILE A 150 -0.49 7.67 -5.35
N LEU A 151 0.52 8.43 -4.89
CA LEU A 151 0.73 8.73 -3.48
C LEU A 151 0.98 10.22 -3.28
N PRO A 152 0.58 10.80 -2.15
CA PRO A 152 1.02 12.14 -1.78
C PRO A 152 2.56 12.23 -1.65
N ALA A 153 3.14 13.38 -2.00
CA ALA A 153 4.61 13.56 -2.00
C ALA A 153 5.27 13.35 -0.63
N TYR A 154 4.54 13.54 0.48
CA TYR A 154 5.09 13.29 1.82
C TYR A 154 5.38 11.80 2.10
N PHE A 155 4.91 10.86 1.26
CA PHE A 155 5.28 9.44 1.36
C PHE A 155 6.68 9.11 0.82
N ILE A 156 7.36 10.02 0.11
CA ILE A 156 8.67 9.76 -0.51
C ILE A 156 9.68 9.14 0.46
N ASP A 157 9.73 9.61 1.72
CA ASP A 157 10.65 9.07 2.72
C ASP A 157 10.28 7.65 3.18
N ALA A 158 8.98 7.35 3.32
CA ALA A 158 8.50 6.00 3.64
C ALA A 158 8.82 5.04 2.48
N GLU A 159 8.56 5.46 1.25
CA GLU A 159 8.86 4.73 0.01
C GLU A 159 10.36 4.43 -0.13
N ASN A 160 11.21 5.44 0.08
CA ASN A 160 12.67 5.26 0.02
C ASN A 160 13.19 4.25 1.06
N ARG A 161 12.58 4.22 2.25
CA ARG A 161 12.89 3.23 3.29
C ARG A 161 12.34 1.84 2.94
N ALA A 162 11.15 1.75 2.36
CA ALA A 162 10.57 0.49 1.89
C ALA A 162 11.40 -0.11 0.75
N ALA A 163 11.87 0.72 -0.20
CA ALA A 163 12.76 0.30 -1.27
C ALA A 163 14.06 -0.33 -0.74
N LYS A 164 14.58 0.12 0.42
CA LYS A 164 15.74 -0.52 1.06
C LYS A 164 15.40 -1.92 1.59
N ILE A 165 14.22 -2.12 2.18
CA ILE A 165 13.73 -3.45 2.60
C ILE A 165 13.65 -4.37 1.38
N LEU A 166 12.96 -3.92 0.34
CA LEU A 166 12.68 -4.71 -0.86
C LEU A 166 13.96 -5.12 -1.59
N ARG A 167 14.93 -4.20 -1.74
CA ARG A 167 16.25 -4.53 -2.29
C ARG A 167 17.01 -5.53 -1.44
N ALA A 168 16.95 -5.42 -0.11
CA ALA A 168 17.59 -6.38 0.79
C ALA A 168 16.97 -7.79 0.71
N LEU A 169 15.73 -7.89 0.24
CA LEU A 169 15.01 -9.14 -0.02
C LEU A 169 15.12 -9.63 -1.47
N GLY A 170 15.91 -8.96 -2.31
CA GLY A 170 16.10 -9.33 -3.72
C GLY A 170 14.94 -8.96 -4.65
N VAL A 171 14.02 -8.09 -4.22
CA VAL A 171 12.90 -7.62 -5.05
C VAL A 171 13.39 -6.52 -6.01
N PRO A 172 13.15 -6.64 -7.33
CA PRO A 172 13.69 -5.71 -8.33
C PRO A 172 12.87 -4.41 -8.43
N TYR A 173 12.91 -3.61 -7.35
CA TYR A 173 12.07 -2.43 -7.11
C TYR A 173 11.92 -1.48 -8.32
N SER A 174 13.03 -1.04 -8.91
CA SER A 174 13.02 -0.03 -9.98
C SER A 174 12.42 -0.50 -11.30
N THR A 175 12.23 -1.81 -11.47
CA THR A 175 11.64 -2.39 -12.69
C THR A 175 10.21 -2.87 -12.50
N THR A 176 9.76 -3.03 -11.24
CA THR A 176 8.44 -3.55 -10.91
C THR A 176 7.53 -2.53 -10.22
N ILE A 177 8.05 -1.45 -9.66
CA ILE A 177 7.26 -0.49 -8.87
C ILE A 177 7.47 0.92 -9.44
N THR A 178 6.36 1.58 -9.78
CA THR A 178 6.32 2.98 -10.23
C THR A 178 5.51 3.80 -9.24
N ASN A 179 6.10 4.86 -8.70
CA ASN A 179 5.40 5.79 -7.81
C ASN A 179 5.17 7.12 -8.54
N ILE A 180 3.93 7.57 -8.54
CA ILE A 180 3.50 8.88 -9.02
C ILE A 180 3.18 9.72 -7.78
N TYR A 181 3.96 10.76 -7.56
CA TYR A 181 3.80 11.61 -6.38
C TYR A 181 2.94 12.83 -6.71
N LEU A 182 1.90 13.04 -5.92
CA LEU A 182 1.05 14.22 -5.99
C LEU A 182 1.64 15.31 -5.09
N GLU A 183 1.88 16.49 -5.66
CA GLU A 183 2.25 17.65 -4.85
C GLU A 183 1.04 18.09 -4.02
N ASN A 184 1.26 18.35 -2.72
CA ASN A 184 0.26 19.06 -1.95
C ASN A 184 0.17 20.47 -2.53
N LYS A 185 -0.98 20.84 -3.10
CA LYS A 185 -1.26 22.25 -3.34
C LYS A 185 -1.37 22.91 -1.97
N SER A 186 -0.32 23.64 -1.61
CA SER A 186 -0.27 24.50 -0.42
C SER A 186 -1.26 25.63 -0.50
#